data_AF-A0A832EUQ9-F1
#
_entry.id   AF-A0A832EUQ9-F1
#
_cell.length_a   1.000
_cell.length_b   1.000
_cell.length_c   1.000
_cell.angle_alpha   90.00
_cell.angle_beta   90.00
_cell.angle_gamma   90.00
#
_symmetry.space_group_name_H-M   'P 1'
#
loop_
_entity.id
_entity.type
_entity.pdbx_description
1 polymer ?
#
loop_
_entity_poly.entity_id
_entity_poly.type
_entity_poly.pdbx_seq_one_letter_code
_entity_poly.pdbx_strand_id
1 'polypeptide(L)'
;MTGRAPGSTTYLPAGSEAGEAAIADVARSETALRRFLFGLPGVDQVGAESRAAALATRSIKADAKLWAIDTAISMVDLTTLEGADTPGKVTSLCGKARRPDPTDPTVPAAAAVCVYPDLVATAKRALDGTSVAVASVATAFPSGRAGLAVKLADVREAVAAGADEV
;
A
#
# COMPACT_ATOMS: atom_id res chain seq x y z
N MET A 1 43.90 23.18 -15.94
CA MET A 1 43.11 24.38 -15.66
C MET A 1 41.74 23.94 -15.14
N THR A 2 41.75 23.53 -13.88
CA THR A 2 41.03 24.12 -12.72
C THR A 2 39.75 23.36 -12.45
N GLY A 3 39.90 22.25 -11.71
CA GLY A 3 38.79 21.51 -11.12
C GLY A 3 38.02 22.41 -10.16
N ARG A 4 36.72 22.55 -10.41
CA ARG A 4 35.80 23.24 -9.51
C ARG A 4 35.51 22.30 -8.35
N ALA A 5 35.80 22.75 -7.13
CA ALA A 5 35.47 22.00 -5.91
C ALA A 5 33.96 21.70 -5.89
N PRO A 6 33.54 20.51 -5.41
CA PRO A 6 32.12 20.23 -5.20
C PRO A 6 31.60 21.19 -4.13
N GLY A 7 30.67 22.05 -4.51
CA GLY A 7 29.96 22.90 -3.56
C GLY A 7 29.28 22.01 -2.54
N SER A 8 29.49 22.29 -1.25
CA SER A 8 28.77 21.66 -0.16
C SER A 8 27.28 21.96 -0.29
N THR A 9 26.49 21.01 -0.78
CA THR A 9 25.04 21.12 -0.77
C THR A 9 24.54 20.89 0.64
N THR A 10 24.13 21.96 1.31
CA THR A 10 23.37 21.88 2.55
C THR A 10 22.04 21.19 2.25
N TYR A 11 21.80 20.03 2.85
CA TYR A 11 20.50 19.37 2.83
C TYR A 11 19.50 20.28 3.56
N LEU A 12 18.55 20.87 2.82
CA LEU A 12 17.44 21.61 3.40
C LEU A 12 16.31 20.60 3.69
N PRO A 13 15.93 20.40 4.96
CA PRO A 13 14.88 19.46 5.30
C PRO A 13 13.56 19.90 4.69
N ALA A 14 12.81 18.93 4.15
CA ALA A 14 11.47 19.14 3.62
C ALA A 14 10.55 19.72 4.70
N GLY A 15 9.81 20.79 4.36
CA GLY A 15 8.90 21.49 5.29
C GLY A 15 9.53 22.59 6.14
N SER A 16 10.76 23.02 5.84
CA SER A 16 11.35 24.24 6.44
C SER A 16 10.90 25.50 5.69
N GLU A 17 10.72 26.63 6.38
CA GLU A 17 10.44 27.94 5.75
C GLU A 17 11.47 28.30 4.67
N ALA A 18 12.72 27.91 4.88
CA ALA A 18 13.79 28.07 3.89
C ALA A 18 13.60 27.19 2.64
N GLY A 19 13.08 25.97 2.82
CA GLY A 19 12.72 25.07 1.72
C GLY A 19 11.50 25.55 0.93
N GLU A 20 10.47 26.06 1.61
CA GLU A 20 9.28 26.64 0.97
C GLU A 20 9.61 27.91 0.19
N ALA A 21 10.43 28.81 0.76
CA ALA A 21 10.90 30.01 0.06
C ALA A 21 11.75 29.68 -1.17
N ALA A 22 12.57 28.63 -1.11
CA ALA A 22 13.37 28.17 -2.24
C ALA A 22 12.48 27.58 -3.35
N ILE A 23 11.46 26.78 -3.01
CA ILE A 23 10.53 26.22 -4.00
C ILE A 23 9.66 27.32 -4.63
N ALA A 24 9.22 28.30 -3.84
CA ALA A 24 8.49 29.46 -4.34
C ALA A 24 9.31 30.26 -5.36
N ASP A 25 10.63 30.41 -5.15
CA ASP A 25 11.54 31.07 -6.10
C ASP A 25 11.66 30.31 -7.43
N VAL A 26 11.81 28.98 -7.35
CA VAL A 26 11.91 28.09 -8.51
C VAL A 26 10.68 28.17 -9.41
N ALA A 27 9.49 28.35 -8.82
CA ALA A 27 8.22 28.44 -9.55
C ALA A 27 7.94 29.82 -10.18
N ARG A 28 8.77 30.85 -9.94
CA ARG A 28 8.49 32.23 -10.39
C ARG A 28 8.63 32.45 -11.89
N SER A 29 9.44 31.65 -12.58
CA SER A 29 9.65 31.76 -14.03
C SER A 29 10.28 30.51 -14.63
N GLU A 30 10.10 30.32 -15.94
CA GLU A 30 10.76 29.25 -16.71
C GLU A 30 12.29 29.30 -16.60
N THR A 31 12.86 30.51 -16.55
CA THR A 31 14.31 30.71 -16.37
C THR A 31 14.79 30.29 -14.99
N ALA A 32 14.05 30.63 -13.93
CA ALA A 32 14.36 30.22 -12.56
C ALA A 32 14.26 28.70 -12.41
N LEU A 33 13.20 28.10 -12.97
CA LEU A 33 13.00 26.66 -13.01
C LEU A 33 14.14 25.94 -13.74
N ARG A 34 14.53 26.41 -14.93
CA ARG A 34 15.66 25.83 -15.68
C ARG A 34 16.96 25.93 -14.90
N ARG A 35 17.28 27.09 -14.33
CA ARG A 35 18.50 27.29 -13.53
C ARG A 35 18.54 26.33 -12.34
N PHE A 36 17.42 26.11 -11.68
CA PHE A 36 17.31 25.15 -10.59
C PHE A 36 17.52 23.72 -11.08
N LEU A 37 16.75 23.27 -12.08
CA LEU A 37 16.83 21.90 -12.61
C LEU A 37 18.23 21.55 -13.14
N PHE A 38 18.89 22.47 -13.86
CA PHE A 38 20.26 22.27 -14.35
C PHE A 38 21.35 22.53 -13.29
N GLY A 39 20.97 23.06 -12.12
CA GLY A 39 21.84 23.25 -10.96
C GLY A 39 21.75 22.13 -9.92
N LEU A 40 20.75 21.24 -10.04
CA LEU A 40 20.64 20.07 -9.19
C LEU A 40 21.84 19.14 -9.42
N PRO A 41 22.42 18.56 -8.36
CA PRO A 41 23.45 17.54 -8.54
C PRO A 41 22.85 16.38 -9.34
N GLY A 42 23.65 15.82 -10.25
CA GLY A 42 23.27 14.59 -10.94
C GLY A 42 23.06 13.45 -9.93
N VAL A 43 22.20 12.50 -10.28
CA VAL A 43 22.06 11.27 -9.51
C VAL A 43 23.38 10.49 -9.61
N ASP A 44 23.97 10.14 -8.47
CA ASP A 44 25.07 9.17 -8.41
C ASP A 44 24.54 7.77 -8.70
N GLN A 45 24.31 7.51 -9.98
CA GLN A 45 23.79 6.25 -10.49
C GLN A 45 24.69 5.09 -10.08
N VAL A 46 26.02 5.25 -10.23
CA VAL A 46 27.00 4.21 -9.88
C VAL A 46 26.94 3.86 -8.40
N GLY A 47 26.87 4.86 -7.52
CA GLY A 47 26.72 4.63 -6.09
C GLY A 47 25.38 3.99 -5.71
N ALA A 48 24.28 4.38 -6.36
CA ALA A 48 22.97 3.77 -6.14
C ALA A 48 22.95 2.29 -6.57
N GLU A 49 23.46 2.00 -7.76
CA GLU A 49 23.59 0.65 -8.30
C GLU A 49 24.52 -0.22 -7.45
N SER A 50 25.66 0.32 -7.01
CA SER A 50 26.60 -0.38 -6.12
C SER A 50 25.94 -0.79 -4.79
N ARG A 51 25.17 0.10 -4.16
CA ARG A 51 24.44 -0.20 -2.93
C ARG A 51 23.35 -1.25 -3.13
N ALA A 52 22.61 -1.16 -4.24
CA ALA A 52 21.61 -2.17 -4.59
C ALA A 52 22.25 -3.53 -4.86
N ALA A 53 23.35 -3.57 -5.62
CA ALA A 53 24.10 -4.78 -5.94
C ALA A 53 24.66 -5.45 -4.68
N ALA A 54 25.14 -4.68 -3.70
CA ALA A 54 25.62 -5.20 -2.43
C ALA A 54 24.54 -6.01 -1.69
N LEU A 55 23.27 -5.58 -1.76
CA LEU A 55 22.15 -6.33 -1.19
C LEU A 55 21.90 -7.66 -1.92
N ALA A 56 22.06 -7.68 -3.24
CA ALA A 56 21.84 -8.87 -4.07
C ALA A 56 22.90 -9.98 -3.87
N THR A 57 24.09 -9.65 -3.36
CA THR A 57 25.16 -10.64 -3.10
C THR A 57 24.90 -11.52 -1.87
N ARG A 58 23.94 -11.14 -1.02
CA ARG A 58 23.68 -11.83 0.25
C ARG A 58 22.58 -12.88 0.06
N SER A 59 22.92 -14.15 0.27
CA SER A 59 21.90 -15.19 0.36
C SER A 59 21.06 -15.01 1.62
N ILE A 60 19.75 -14.92 1.45
CA ILE A 60 18.80 -15.02 2.56
C ILE A 60 18.73 -16.49 2.99
N LYS A 61 18.88 -16.76 4.28
CA LYS A 61 18.76 -18.11 4.85
C LYS A 61 17.38 -18.68 4.56
N ALA A 62 17.30 -20.00 4.36
CA ALA A 62 16.03 -20.67 4.05
C ALA A 62 14.93 -20.34 5.07
N ASP A 63 15.23 -20.46 6.37
CA ASP A 63 14.28 -20.19 7.44
C ASP A 63 13.77 -18.73 7.44
N ALA A 64 14.64 -17.78 7.09
CA ALA A 64 14.24 -16.38 6.98
C ALA A 64 13.31 -16.14 5.78
N LYS A 65 13.47 -16.90 4.68
CA LYS A 65 12.55 -16.84 3.55
C LYS A 65 11.19 -17.42 3.93
N LEU A 66 11.17 -18.57 4.61
CA LEU A 66 9.93 -19.21 5.07
C LEU A 66 9.17 -18.27 6.02
N TRP A 67 9.84 -17.75 7.04
CA TRP A 67 9.26 -16.75 7.94
C TRP A 67 8.69 -15.54 7.19
N ALA A 68 9.41 -15.02 6.20
CA ALA A 68 8.96 -13.85 5.44
C ALA A 68 7.72 -14.17 4.59
N ILE A 69 7.63 -15.37 4.02
CA ILE A 69 6.45 -15.82 3.26
C ILE A 69 5.25 -15.95 4.19
N ASP A 70 5.41 -16.63 5.33
CA ASP A 70 4.32 -16.81 6.31
C ASP A 70 3.85 -15.46 6.86
N THR A 71 4.79 -14.56 7.15
CA THR A 71 4.49 -13.19 7.59
C THR A 71 3.70 -12.45 6.52
N ALA A 72 4.13 -12.51 5.26
CA ALA A 72 3.42 -11.88 4.16
C ALA A 72 1.99 -12.40 4.04
N ILE A 73 1.77 -13.72 4.12
CA ILE A 73 0.43 -14.33 4.08
C ILE A 73 -0.43 -13.80 5.24
N SER A 74 0.10 -13.78 6.46
CA SER A 74 -0.62 -13.33 7.66
C SER A 74 -0.96 -11.83 7.69
N MET A 75 -0.43 -11.05 6.74
CA MET A 75 -0.67 -9.61 6.60
C MET A 75 -1.51 -9.26 5.35
N VAL A 76 -2.01 -10.27 4.62
CA VAL A 76 -2.80 -10.04 3.41
C VAL A 76 -4.27 -9.83 3.74
N ASP A 77 -4.84 -8.79 3.13
CA ASP A 77 -6.28 -8.65 2.94
C ASP A 77 -6.66 -9.27 1.60
N LEU A 78 -7.17 -10.49 1.63
CA LEU A 78 -7.50 -11.22 0.42
C LEU A 78 -8.76 -10.59 -0.19
N THR A 79 -8.58 -9.87 -1.30
CA THR A 79 -9.57 -8.91 -1.79
C THR A 79 -10.31 -9.42 -3.04
N THR A 80 -11.62 -9.19 -3.10
CA THR A 80 -12.40 -9.20 -4.36
C THR A 80 -13.32 -8.00 -4.39
N LEU A 81 -13.22 -7.20 -5.46
CA LEU A 81 -14.00 -5.98 -5.67
C LEU A 81 -14.49 -5.90 -7.11
N GLU A 82 -14.98 -7.03 -7.62
CA GLU A 82 -15.55 -7.11 -8.96
C GLU A 82 -17.05 -6.81 -8.90
N GLY A 83 -17.57 -6.02 -9.85
CA GLY A 83 -19.02 -5.74 -9.93
C GLY A 83 -19.90 -6.97 -10.22
N ALA A 84 -19.29 -8.11 -10.55
CA ALA A 84 -19.97 -9.39 -10.76
C ALA A 84 -19.77 -10.36 -9.59
N ASP A 85 -19.25 -9.89 -8.45
CA ASP A 85 -19.09 -10.72 -7.27
C ASP A 85 -20.43 -11.26 -6.78
N THR A 86 -20.41 -12.53 -6.38
CA THR A 86 -21.59 -13.24 -5.89
C THR A 86 -21.33 -13.77 -4.49
N PRO A 87 -22.38 -14.08 -3.71
CA PRO A 87 -22.22 -14.72 -2.41
C PRO A 87 -21.38 -16.01 -2.47
N GLY A 88 -21.52 -16.80 -3.53
CA GLY A 88 -20.74 -18.03 -3.74
C GLY A 88 -19.25 -17.74 -3.98
N LYS A 89 -18.92 -16.72 -4.77
CA LYS A 89 -17.53 -16.31 -5.00
C LYS A 89 -16.87 -15.79 -3.72
N VAL A 90 -17.57 -14.95 -2.95
CA VAL A 90 -17.07 -14.46 -1.66
C VAL A 90 -16.91 -15.59 -0.65
N THR A 91 -17.82 -16.56 -0.61
CA THR A 91 -17.67 -17.75 0.26
C THR A 91 -16.43 -18.56 -0.12
N SER A 92 -16.16 -18.73 -1.42
CA SER A 92 -14.94 -19.39 -1.90
C SER A 92 -13.68 -18.61 -1.52
N LEU A 93 -13.71 -17.27 -1.65
CA LEU A 93 -12.62 -16.39 -1.21
C LEU A 93 -12.34 -16.54 0.29
N CYS A 94 -13.37 -16.55 1.13
CA CYS A 94 -13.26 -16.77 2.58
C CYS A 94 -12.61 -18.13 2.90
N GLY A 95 -12.95 -19.17 2.14
CA GLY A 95 -12.30 -20.48 2.25
C GLY A 95 -10.79 -20.42 1.98
N LYS A 96 -10.37 -19.65 0.96
CA LYS A 96 -8.95 -19.43 0.63
C LYS A 96 -8.25 -18.57 1.68
N ALA A 97 -8.91 -17.55 2.22
CA ALA A 97 -8.34 -16.71 3.28
C ALA A 97 -8.08 -17.51 4.56
N ARG A 98 -9.00 -18.39 4.94
CA ARG A 98 -8.84 -19.30 6.09
C ARG A 98 -7.74 -20.34 5.88
N ARG A 99 -7.59 -20.83 4.65
CA ARG A 99 -6.61 -21.87 4.30
C ARG A 99 -5.95 -21.54 2.95
N PRO A 100 -4.93 -20.66 2.95
CA PRO A 100 -4.28 -20.22 1.71
C PRO A 100 -3.63 -21.36 0.95
N ASP A 101 -3.00 -22.29 1.68
CA ASP A 101 -2.51 -23.55 1.11
C ASP A 101 -3.42 -24.73 1.54
N PRO A 102 -4.20 -25.33 0.63
CA PRO A 102 -5.05 -26.47 0.94
C PRO A 102 -4.26 -27.77 1.16
N THR A 103 -2.96 -27.80 0.85
CA THR A 103 -2.08 -28.97 0.99
C THR A 103 -1.21 -28.90 2.25
N ASP A 104 -0.96 -27.71 2.79
CA ASP A 104 -0.15 -27.49 3.98
C ASP A 104 -0.94 -26.74 5.08
N PRO A 105 -1.34 -27.40 6.18
CA PRO A 105 -2.07 -26.76 7.27
C PRO A 105 -1.21 -25.87 8.18
N THR A 106 0.12 -25.84 8.00
CA THR A 106 1.03 -24.99 8.78
C THR A 106 1.09 -23.55 8.25
N VAL A 107 0.68 -23.34 6.99
CA VAL A 107 0.57 -22.02 6.38
C VAL A 107 -0.48 -21.19 7.13
N PRO A 108 -0.16 -19.96 7.57
CA PRO A 108 -1.09 -19.13 8.33
C PRO A 108 -2.28 -18.70 7.49
N ALA A 109 -3.38 -18.36 8.16
CA ALA A 109 -4.51 -17.70 7.51
C ALA A 109 -4.12 -16.26 7.08
N ALA A 110 -4.86 -15.73 6.11
CA ALA A 110 -4.79 -14.31 5.76
C ALA A 110 -5.29 -13.43 6.93
N ALA A 111 -4.89 -12.16 6.96
CA ALA A 111 -5.35 -11.20 7.97
C ALA A 111 -6.85 -10.96 7.85
N ALA A 112 -7.29 -10.65 6.63
CA ALA A 112 -8.68 -10.31 6.35
C ALA A 112 -9.11 -10.79 4.95
N VAL A 113 -10.42 -10.67 4.70
CA VAL A 113 -10.97 -10.54 3.35
C VAL A 113 -11.50 -9.13 3.15
N CYS A 114 -11.33 -8.57 1.95
CA CYS A 114 -11.90 -7.26 1.61
C CYS A 114 -12.90 -7.39 0.46
N VAL A 115 -14.13 -6.91 0.69
CA VAL A 115 -15.28 -7.06 -0.23
C VAL A 115 -16.14 -5.79 -0.30
N TYR A 116 -17.06 -5.71 -1.26
CA TYR A 116 -18.07 -4.64 -1.28
C TYR A 116 -19.05 -4.73 -0.09
N PRO A 117 -19.64 -3.60 0.35
CA PRO A 117 -20.51 -3.53 1.53
C PRO A 117 -21.67 -4.53 1.53
N ASP A 118 -22.29 -4.76 0.37
CA ASP A 118 -23.43 -5.65 0.20
C ASP A 118 -23.08 -7.14 0.46
N LEU A 119 -21.80 -7.49 0.36
CA LEU A 119 -21.30 -8.86 0.55
C LEU A 119 -20.66 -9.08 1.93
N VAL A 120 -20.51 -8.05 2.75
CA VAL A 120 -19.93 -8.15 4.11
C VAL A 120 -20.64 -9.19 4.97
N ALA A 121 -21.98 -9.14 5.02
CA ALA A 121 -22.74 -10.10 5.82
C ALA A 121 -22.54 -11.56 5.36
N THR A 122 -22.27 -11.77 4.06
CA THR A 122 -21.92 -13.09 3.53
C THR A 122 -20.53 -13.53 4.00
N ALA A 123 -19.54 -12.65 3.92
CA ALA A 123 -18.18 -12.92 4.40
C ALA A 123 -18.17 -13.21 5.91
N LYS A 124 -18.88 -12.41 6.73
CA LYS A 124 -18.97 -12.62 8.18
C LYS A 124 -19.54 -13.99 8.54
N ARG A 125 -20.59 -14.45 7.85
CA ARG A 125 -21.12 -15.81 8.05
C ARG A 125 -20.13 -16.90 7.64
N ALA A 126 -19.41 -16.70 6.53
CA ALA A 126 -18.45 -17.69 6.03
C ALA A 126 -17.17 -17.81 6.87
N LEU A 127 -16.83 -16.76 7.62
CA LEU A 127 -15.65 -16.65 8.47
C LEU A 127 -15.96 -16.69 9.98
N ASP A 128 -17.21 -17.02 10.34
CA ASP A 128 -17.60 -17.17 11.74
C ASP A 128 -16.71 -18.19 12.47
N GLY A 129 -16.28 -17.83 13.69
CA GLY A 129 -15.36 -18.63 14.49
C GLY A 129 -13.91 -18.72 13.96
N THR A 130 -13.54 -17.94 12.94
CA THR A 130 -12.16 -17.86 12.44
C THR A 130 -11.44 -16.59 12.95
N SER A 131 -10.12 -16.52 12.74
CA SER A 131 -9.31 -15.33 13.04
C SER A 131 -9.26 -14.32 11.89
N VAL A 132 -9.88 -14.61 10.74
CA VAL A 132 -9.82 -13.77 9.55
C VAL A 132 -10.85 -12.65 9.67
N ALA A 133 -10.40 -11.40 9.64
CA ALA A 133 -11.27 -10.23 9.68
C ALA A 133 -12.04 -10.02 8.35
N VAL A 134 -13.12 -9.25 8.40
CA VAL A 134 -13.85 -8.83 7.20
C VAL A 134 -13.76 -7.31 7.07
N ALA A 135 -12.99 -6.88 6.08
CA ALA A 135 -12.89 -5.51 5.65
C ALA A 135 -13.90 -5.21 4.53
N SER A 136 -14.29 -3.95 4.40
CA SER A 136 -15.10 -3.48 3.28
C SER A 136 -14.63 -2.14 2.75
N VAL A 137 -14.66 -1.97 1.43
CA VAL A 137 -14.50 -0.63 0.85
C VAL A 137 -15.77 0.18 1.05
N ALA A 138 -15.62 1.50 1.23
CA ALA A 138 -16.75 2.41 1.30
C ALA A 138 -16.40 3.77 0.66
N THR A 139 -17.21 4.78 0.95
CA THR A 139 -17.05 6.18 0.52
C THR A 139 -17.16 6.41 -1.00
N ALA A 140 -18.03 5.66 -1.66
CA ALA A 140 -18.23 5.65 -3.12
C ALA A 140 -17.02 5.13 -3.90
N PHE A 141 -16.38 4.09 -3.37
CA PHE A 141 -15.34 3.32 -4.07
C PHE A 141 -15.83 2.86 -5.46
N PRO A 142 -14.97 2.85 -6.49
CA PRO A 142 -13.58 3.29 -6.49
C PRO A 142 -13.41 4.80 -6.71
N SER A 143 -14.48 5.50 -7.13
CA SER A 143 -14.35 6.90 -7.58
C SER A 143 -14.05 7.87 -6.44
N GLY A 144 -14.61 7.64 -5.26
CA GLY A 144 -14.61 8.58 -4.16
C GLY A 144 -15.35 9.90 -4.45
N ARG A 145 -16.09 10.01 -5.58
CA ARG A 145 -16.69 11.27 -6.06
C ARG A 145 -18.19 11.36 -5.76
N ALA A 146 -18.55 11.20 -4.49
CA ALA A 146 -19.90 11.44 -3.99
C ALA A 146 -19.91 12.52 -2.90
N GLY A 147 -21.06 13.12 -2.65
CA GLY A 147 -21.24 14.05 -1.52
C GLY A 147 -21.03 13.36 -0.17
N LEU A 148 -20.67 14.12 0.86
CA LEU A 148 -20.39 13.60 2.20
C LEU A 148 -21.52 12.72 2.74
N ALA A 149 -22.78 13.11 2.53
CA ALA A 149 -23.94 12.36 3.00
C ALA A 149 -23.99 10.93 2.41
N VAL A 150 -23.66 10.76 1.14
CA VAL A 150 -23.60 9.44 0.47
C VAL A 150 -22.46 8.62 1.04
N LYS A 151 -21.27 9.22 1.20
CA LYS A 151 -20.11 8.53 1.78
C LYS A 151 -20.37 8.03 3.20
N LEU A 152 -21.05 8.83 4.02
CA LEU A 152 -21.43 8.43 5.37
C LEU A 152 -22.49 7.33 5.38
N ALA A 153 -23.42 7.31 4.41
CA ALA A 153 -24.39 6.24 4.28
C ALA A 153 -23.70 4.90 3.93
N ASP A 154 -22.80 4.95 2.96
CA ASP A 154 -21.99 3.80 2.52
C ASP A 154 -21.18 3.18 3.68
N VAL A 155 -20.50 4.00 4.48
CA VAL A 155 -19.78 3.54 5.69
C VAL A 155 -20.74 2.91 6.72
N ARG A 156 -21.92 3.52 6.96
CA ARG A 156 -22.90 2.97 7.89
C ARG A 156 -23.45 1.62 7.43
N GLU A 157 -23.61 1.42 6.13
CA GLU A 157 -24.04 0.15 5.55
C GLU A 157 -23.02 -0.96 5.83
N ALA A 158 -21.74 -0.72 5.53
CA ALA A 158 -20.66 -1.67 5.81
C ALA A 158 -20.57 -2.02 7.31
N VAL A 159 -20.62 -1.00 8.19
CA VAL A 159 -20.61 -1.20 9.65
C VAL A 159 -21.83 -1.99 10.12
N ALA A 160 -23.03 -1.67 9.63
CA ALA A 160 -24.25 -2.38 10.00
C ALA A 160 -24.28 -3.84 9.51
N ALA A 161 -23.63 -4.12 8.38
CA ALA A 161 -23.43 -5.48 7.87
C ALA A 161 -22.39 -6.28 8.68
N GLY A 162 -21.65 -5.62 9.57
CA GLY A 162 -20.72 -6.22 10.51
C GLY A 162 -19.26 -6.22 10.08
N ALA A 163 -18.85 -5.31 9.19
CA ALA A 163 -17.44 -5.15 8.81
C ALA A 163 -16.59 -4.83 10.06
N ASP A 164 -15.45 -5.50 10.16
CA ASP A 164 -14.45 -5.26 11.21
C ASP A 164 -13.59 -4.02 10.86
N GLU A 165 -13.41 -3.77 9.56
CA GLU A 165 -12.62 -2.68 9.00
C GLU A 165 -13.37 -2.03 7.82
N VAL A 166 -13.28 -0.69 7.69
CA VAL A 166 -13.85 0.11 6.60
C VAL A 166 -12.82 1.10 6.07
#